data_AF-A0A0S8ASI6-F1
#
_entry.id   AF-A0A0S8ASI6-F1
#
_cell.length_a   1.000
_cell.length_b   1.000
_cell.length_c   1.000
_cell.angle_alpha   90.00
_cell.angle_beta   90.00
_cell.angle_gamma   90.00
#
_symmetry.space_group_name_H-M   'P 1'
#
loop_
_entity.id
_entity.type
_entity.pdbx_description
1 polymer ?
#
loop_
_entity_poly.entity_id
_entity_poly.type
_entity_poly.pdbx_seq_one_letter_code
_entity_poly.pdbx_strand_id
1 'polypeptide(L)'
;TLIDLGDRFRMVVNEVDVVPPPEPLPRLPVARAVWRPRPDLKTAATAWILAGGAHHTGFSQALTVRHLEDFADIAGAELLCIDATTTLAQVKHILRWNETR
;
A
#
# COMPACT_ATOMS: atom_id res chain seq x y z
N THR A 1 -4.81 1.11 -1.88
CA THR A 1 -5.54 2.24 -2.49
C THR A 1 -5.59 2.02 -3.98
N LEU A 2 -6.61 2.51 -4.68
CA LEU A 2 -6.72 2.44 -6.14
C LEU A 2 -6.57 3.87 -6.68
N ILE A 3 -5.60 4.08 -7.57
CA ILE A 3 -5.30 5.38 -8.15
C ILE A 3 -5.52 5.32 -9.66
N ASP A 4 -6.00 6.44 -10.20
CA ASP A 4 -6.11 6.69 -11.62
C ASP A 4 -4.83 7.40 -12.09
N LEU A 5 -4.13 6.83 -13.07
CA LEU A 5 -2.92 7.40 -13.68
C LEU A 5 -3.24 8.15 -14.99
N GLY A 6 -4.51 8.18 -15.39
CA GLY A 6 -5.03 8.84 -16.60
C GLY A 6 -5.44 7.83 -17.67
N ASP A 7 -4.53 6.93 -18.06
CA ASP A 7 -4.75 5.90 -19.08
C ASP A 7 -5.06 4.52 -18.50
N ARG A 8 -4.77 4.31 -17.21
CA ARG A 8 -4.94 3.04 -16.49
C ARG A 8 -5.07 3.24 -14.99
N PHE A 9 -5.55 2.21 -14.31
CA PHE A 9 -5.59 2.16 -12.84
C PHE A 9 -4.40 1.37 -12.28
N ARG A 10 -3.88 1.85 -11.14
CA ARG A 10 -2.93 1.11 -10.31
C ARG A 10 -3.50 0.92 -8.91
N MET A 11 -3.48 -0.31 -8.43
CA MET A 11 -3.72 -0.63 -7.02
C MET A 11 -2.39 -0.73 -6.29
N VAL A 12 -2.21 0.10 -5.27
CA VAL A 12 -1.06 0.02 -4.37
C VAL A 12 -1.50 -0.60 -3.05
N VAL A 13 -0.89 -1.74 -2.70
CA VAL A 13 -1.18 -2.50 -1.48
C VAL A 13 0.05 -2.45 -0.59
N ASN A 14 -0.12 -2.15 0.69
CA ASN A 14 0.96 -2.25 1.66
C ASN A 14 0.54 -3.15 2.81
N GLU A 15 1.30 -4.21 3.05
CA GLU A 15 1.14 -5.02 4.24
C GLU A 15 1.55 -4.24 5.49
N VAL A 16 0.69 -4.29 6.50
CA VAL A 16 0.92 -3.59 7.77
C VAL A 16 0.57 -4.49 8.94
N ASP A 17 1.30 -4.34 10.03
CA ASP A 17 1.00 -4.98 11.30
C ASP A 17 0.27 -3.98 12.20
N VAL A 18 -0.97 -4.27 12.58
CA VAL A 18 -1.73 -3.43 13.52
C VAL A 18 -1.12 -3.56 14.90
N VAL A 19 -0.86 -2.43 15.54
CA VAL A 19 -0.25 -2.38 16.87
C VAL A 19 -1.08 -1.51 17.80
N PRO A 20 -1.08 -1.78 19.13
CA PRO A 20 -1.67 -0.86 20.08
C PRO A 20 -0.89 0.48 20.10
N PRO A 21 -1.56 1.60 20.44
CA PRO A 21 -0.84 2.84 20.69
C PRO A 21 0.12 2.66 21.89
N PRO A 22 1.31 3.28 21.87
CA PRO A 22 2.30 3.12 22.94
C PRO A 22 1.86 3.77 24.27
N GLU A 23 0.96 4.76 24.20
CA GLU A 23 0.42 5.48 25.35
C GLU A 23 -1.08 5.78 25.17
N PRO A 24 -1.83 6.03 26.27
CA PRO A 24 -3.20 6.50 26.18
C PRO A 24 -3.29 7.83 25.42
N LEU A 25 -4.34 7.99 24.60
CA LEU A 25 -4.61 9.20 23.82
C LEU A 25 -5.90 9.89 24.33
N PRO A 26 -5.90 10.46 25.55
CA PRO A 26 -7.13 10.91 26.23
C PRO A 26 -7.80 12.11 25.56
N ARG A 27 -7.07 12.86 24.74
CA ARG A 27 -7.58 14.05 24.03
C ARG A 27 -7.88 13.82 22.55
N LEU A 28 -7.70 12.61 22.03
CA LEU A 28 -7.97 12.31 20.63
C LEU A 28 -9.48 12.02 20.45
N PRO A 29 -10.27 12.93 19.84
CA PRO A 29 -11.74 12.84 19.84
C PRO A 29 -12.28 11.90 18.75
N VAL A 30 -11.42 11.07 18.15
CA VAL A 30 -11.73 10.22 17.01
C VAL A 30 -11.21 8.80 17.23
N ALA A 31 -11.88 7.83 16.60
CA ALA A 31 -11.33 6.48 16.47
C ALA A 31 -10.02 6.53 15.67
N ARG A 32 -9.11 5.59 15.97
CA ARG A 32 -7.81 5.52 15.31
C ARG A 32 -7.35 4.08 15.15
N ALA A 33 -6.54 3.85 14.12
CA ALA A 33 -5.71 2.67 13.97
C ALA A 33 -4.24 3.09 14.06
N VAL A 34 -3.42 2.26 14.70
CA VAL A 34 -1.96 2.41 14.69
C VAL A 34 -1.40 1.14 14.07
N TRP A 35 -0.44 1.30 13.16
CA TRP A 35 0.17 0.17 12.48
C TRP A 35 1.65 0.42 12.21
N ARG A 36 2.39 -0.67 12.00
CA ARG A 36 3.75 -0.67 11.49
C ARG A 36 3.72 -1.18 10.05
N PRO A 37 4.05 -0.37 9.04
CA PRO A 37 4.11 -0.84 7.68
C PRO A 37 5.35 -1.71 7.44
N ARG A 38 5.21 -2.72 6.59
CA ARG A 38 6.32 -3.57 6.16
C ARG A 38 6.97 -2.97 4.90
N PRO A 39 8.31 -3.11 4.73
CA PRO A 39 9.24 -3.75 5.66
C PRO A 39 9.60 -2.84 6.85
N ASP A 40 9.55 -1.53 6.63
CA ASP A 40 9.74 -0.49 7.63
C ASP A 40 9.09 0.81 7.12
N LEU A 41 8.87 1.79 8.01
CA LEU A 41 8.23 3.06 7.66
C LEU A 41 8.93 3.81 6.53
N LYS A 42 10.27 3.87 6.55
CA LYS A 42 11.04 4.64 5.57
C LYS A 42 10.89 4.02 4.19
N THR A 43 11.08 2.71 4.09
CA THR A 43 10.98 1.98 2.82
C THR A 43 9.55 1.97 2.30
N ALA A 44 8.56 1.64 3.14
CA ALA A 44 7.17 1.56 2.74
C ALA A 44 6.62 2.91 2.29
N ALA A 45 6.86 3.98 3.06
CA ALA A 45 6.40 5.32 2.70
C ALA A 45 7.07 5.81 1.41
N THR A 46 8.38 5.56 1.23
CA THR A 46 9.09 5.94 0.00
C THR A 46 8.54 5.18 -1.21
N ALA A 47 8.32 3.87 -1.09
CA ALA A 47 7.72 3.07 -2.15
C ALA A 47 6.30 3.53 -2.50
N TRP A 48 5.48 3.84 -1.48
CA TRP A 48 4.12 4.37 -1.66
C TRP A 48 4.11 5.69 -2.43
N ILE A 49 4.98 6.63 -2.06
CA ILE A 49 5.13 7.92 -2.75
C ILE A 49 5.59 7.72 -4.18
N LEU A 50 6.60 6.87 -4.41
CA LEU A 50 7.10 6.57 -5.76
C LEU A 50 6.02 5.96 -6.66
N ALA A 51 5.14 5.13 -6.10
CA ALA A 51 4.04 4.50 -6.82
C ALA A 51 2.86 5.46 -7.09
N GLY A 52 2.87 6.67 -6.52
CA GLY A 52 1.78 7.64 -6.62
C GLY A 52 0.61 7.34 -5.67
N GLY A 53 0.81 6.55 -4.61
CA GLY A 53 -0.25 6.12 -3.71
C GLY A 53 -0.96 7.30 -3.02
N ALA A 54 -2.30 7.27 -3.01
CA ALA A 54 -3.11 8.29 -2.36
C ALA A 54 -2.96 8.29 -0.82
N HIS A 55 -3.36 9.39 -0.19
CA HIS A 55 -3.46 9.50 1.28
C HIS A 55 -4.68 8.76 1.84
N HIS A 56 -5.74 8.60 1.05
CA HIS A 56 -6.89 7.76 1.39
C HIS A 56 -6.61 6.29 1.07
N THR A 57 -7.00 5.41 1.99
CA THR A 57 -6.84 3.95 1.86
C THR A 57 -8.08 3.21 2.34
N GLY A 58 -8.34 2.06 1.73
CA GLY A 58 -9.16 1.02 2.35
C GLY A 58 -8.27 0.20 3.28
N PHE A 59 -8.65 0.09 4.54
CA PHE A 59 -7.96 -0.72 5.54
C PHE A 59 -8.76 -2.00 5.82
N SER A 60 -8.09 -3.15 5.88
CA SER A 60 -8.74 -4.43 6.15
C SER A 60 -7.85 -5.36 6.96
N GLN A 61 -8.44 -6.04 7.94
CA GLN A 61 -7.84 -7.17 8.66
C GLN A 61 -8.31 -8.53 8.13
N ALA A 62 -9.34 -8.54 7.27
CA ALA A 62 -9.95 -9.76 6.74
C ALA A 62 -9.44 -10.13 5.35
N LEU A 63 -8.95 -9.14 4.59
CA LEU A 63 -8.42 -9.36 3.25
C LEU A 63 -6.91 -9.59 3.29
N THR A 64 -6.44 -10.55 2.50
CA THR A 64 -5.02 -10.80 2.26
C THR A 64 -4.58 -10.10 0.98
N VAL A 65 -3.27 -9.98 0.77
CA VAL A 65 -2.70 -9.48 -0.50
C VAL A 65 -3.21 -10.32 -1.68
N ARG A 66 -3.28 -11.65 -1.53
CA ARG A 66 -3.77 -12.55 -2.57
C ARG A 66 -5.19 -12.21 -3.05
N HIS A 67 -6.10 -11.88 -2.15
CA HIS A 67 -7.45 -11.44 -2.56
C HIS A 67 -7.41 -10.20 -3.45
N LEU A 68 -6.47 -9.29 -3.19
CA LEU A 68 -6.31 -8.05 -3.95
C LEU A 68 -5.57 -8.30 -5.28
N GLU A 69 -4.61 -9.23 -5.32
CA GLU A 69 -4.00 -9.71 -6.57
C GLU A 69 -5.05 -10.31 -7.49
N ASP A 70 -5.85 -11.25 -7.00
CA ASP A 70 -6.94 -11.87 -7.77
C ASP A 70 -7.92 -10.80 -8.30
N PHE A 71 -8.26 -9.81 -7.47
CA PHE A 71 -9.12 -8.69 -7.89
C PHE A 71 -8.48 -7.83 -8.98
N ALA A 72 -7.20 -7.48 -8.84
CA ALA A 72 -6.48 -6.67 -9.82
C ALA A 72 -6.43 -7.36 -11.19
N ASP A 73 -6.17 -8.67 -11.20
CA ASP A 73 -6.13 -9.49 -12.41
C ASP A 73 -7.51 -9.53 -13.09
N ILE A 74 -8.58 -9.76 -12.33
CA ILE A 74 -9.96 -9.75 -12.85
C ILE A 74 -10.32 -8.37 -13.42
N ALA A 75 -9.92 -7.29 -12.74
CA ALA A 75 -10.23 -5.92 -13.12
C ALA A 75 -9.32 -5.37 -14.24
N GLY A 76 -8.24 -6.07 -14.59
CA GLY A 76 -7.22 -5.56 -15.51
C GLY A 76 -6.45 -4.35 -14.98
N ALA A 77 -6.33 -4.21 -13.66
CA ALA A 77 -5.60 -3.12 -13.02
C ALA A 77 -4.17 -3.56 -12.67
N GLU A 78 -3.19 -2.65 -12.74
CA GLU A 78 -1.85 -2.95 -12.24
C GLU A 78 -1.91 -3.09 -10.72
N LEU A 79 -1.24 -4.10 -10.14
CA LEU A 79 -1.00 -4.19 -8.71
C LEU A 79 0.48 -3.97 -8.38
N LEU A 80 0.75 -3.11 -7.41
CA LEU A 80 2.04 -2.99 -6.75
C LEU A 80 1.89 -3.32 -5.26
N CYS A 81 2.51 -4.41 -4.83
CA CYS A 81 2.55 -4.82 -3.43
C CYS A 81 3.82 -4.29 -2.75
N ILE A 82 3.67 -3.79 -1.52
CA ILE A 82 4.74 -3.39 -0.62
C ILE A 82 4.64 -4.29 0.63
N ASP A 83 5.62 -5.17 0.79
CA ASP A 83 5.67 -6.21 1.81
C ASP A 83 7.02 -6.26 2.55
N ALA A 84 7.24 -7.29 3.37
CA ALA A 84 8.46 -7.48 4.16
C ALA A 84 9.75 -7.64 3.33
N THR A 85 9.66 -8.01 2.06
CA THR A 85 10.82 -8.26 1.18
C THR A 85 11.11 -7.11 0.22
N THR A 86 10.25 -6.09 0.23
CA THR A 86 10.28 -4.99 -0.72
C THR A 86 11.55 -4.14 -0.59
N THR A 87 12.23 -3.91 -1.71
CA THR A 87 13.33 -2.94 -1.81
C THR A 87 12.95 -1.79 -2.76
N LEU A 88 13.46 -0.59 -2.49
CA LEU A 88 13.19 0.57 -3.35
C LEU A 88 13.74 0.41 -4.77
N ALA A 89 14.79 -0.38 -4.96
CA ALA A 89 15.33 -0.68 -6.28
C ALA A 89 14.33 -1.52 -7.10
N GLN A 90 13.76 -2.57 -6.50
CA GLN A 90 12.73 -3.40 -7.14
C GLN A 90 11.50 -2.56 -7.49
N VAL A 91 11.01 -1.73 -6.55
CA VAL A 91 9.85 -0.85 -6.80
C VAL A 91 10.11 0.04 -8.01
N LYS A 92 11.27 0.71 -8.09
CA LYS A 92 11.60 1.57 -9.25
C LYS A 92 11.68 0.79 -10.56
N HIS A 93 12.18 -0.45 -10.54
CA HIS A 93 12.21 -1.30 -11.73
C HIS A 93 10.82 -1.72 -12.17
N ILE A 94 9.98 -2.22 -11.25
CA ILE A 94 8.60 -2.62 -11.51
C ILE A 94 7.81 -1.45 -12.12
N LEU A 95 7.90 -0.26 -11.50
CA LEU A 95 7.22 0.92 -12.00
C LEU A 95 7.64 1.28 -13.43
N ARG A 96 8.94 1.18 -13.76
CA ARG A 96 9.44 1.45 -15.13
C ARG A 96 9.01 0.39 -16.14
N TRP A 97 9.04 -0.88 -15.76
CA TRP A 97 8.64 -1.98 -16.65
C TRP A 97 7.14 -1.98 -16.93
N ASN A 98 6.33 -1.59 -15.94
CA ASN A 98 4.88 -1.52 -16.10
C ASN A 98 4.42 -0.25 -16.84
N GLU A 99 5.28 0.76 -16.98
CA GLU A 99 4.96 2.00 -17.69
C GLU A 99 5.04 1.87 -19.22
N THR A 100 5.70 0.83 -19.75
CA THR A 100 5.85 0.65 -21.22
C THR A 100 4.66 -0.05 -21.87
N ARG A 101 3.44 0.19 -21.39
CA ARG A 101 2.20 -0.25 -22.04
C ARG A 101 1.43 0.93 -22.57
#